data_AF-A0A165LLU8-F1
#
_entry.id   AF-A0A165LLU8-F1
#
_cell.length_a   1.000
_cell.length_b   1.000
_cell.length_c   1.000
_cell.angle_alpha   90.00
_cell.angle_beta   90.00
_cell.angle_gamma   90.00
#
_symmetry.space_group_name_H-M   'P 1'
#
loop_
_entity.id
_entity.type
_entity.pdbx_description
1 polymer ?
#
loop_
_entity_poly.entity_id
_entity_poly.type
_entity_poly.pdbx_seq_one_letter_code
_entity_poly.pdbx_strand_id
1 'polypeptide(L)'
;MFYLLTSDIDETVSLAETMRPTAAIVRPFMTRCSPRRLDRQAFRFLPLTRTSARSIVTLKDHVYFAKAIAEGSGRIGGVVRSFGDTPLELKTSMPRVAGGKGDAANPEELFSMAYASCFLGSLQLMAARAGQKELSERAKIHAKVFLGHPEDASLEGLGLRIEVGVEGVDDDEIISAAHNSCVYSRALTQGCQVSVVKV
;
A
#
# COMPACT_ATOMS: atom_id res chain seq x y z
N MET A 1 -54.98 -29.99 0.04
CA MET A 1 -56.21 -30.80 0.09
C MET A 1 -56.23 -31.71 -1.14
N PHE A 2 -55.74 -32.95 -1.20
CA PHE A 2 -55.15 -33.91 -0.24
C PHE A 2 -55.16 -33.56 1.25
N TYR A 3 -55.94 -34.34 2.00
CA TYR A 3 -56.05 -34.37 3.45
C TYR A 3 -54.84 -35.06 4.10
N LEU A 4 -54.48 -34.59 5.29
CA LEU A 4 -53.94 -35.26 6.51
C LEU A 4 -53.18 -34.16 7.29
N LEU A 5 -53.84 -33.48 8.24
CA LEU A 5 -53.97 -33.81 9.67
C LEU A 5 -52.72 -33.47 10.50
N THR A 6 -52.97 -32.77 11.61
CA THR A 6 -52.14 -32.59 12.83
C THR A 6 -51.04 -31.51 12.72
N SER A 7 -50.89 -30.51 13.59
CA SER A 7 -51.54 -30.15 14.85
C SER A 7 -51.35 -28.65 15.10
N ASP A 8 -52.41 -27.98 15.54
CA ASP A 8 -52.35 -26.69 16.22
C ASP A 8 -51.64 -26.86 17.57
N ILE A 9 -50.70 -25.97 17.89
CA ILE A 9 -50.23 -25.76 19.25
C ILE A 9 -50.66 -24.35 19.65
N ASP A 10 -51.65 -24.38 20.51
CA ASP A 10 -52.18 -23.33 21.36
C ASP A 10 -51.11 -22.97 22.41
N GLU A 11 -50.76 -21.69 22.55
CA GLU A 11 -50.31 -21.18 23.84
C GLU A 11 -50.62 -19.67 23.95
N THR A 12 -51.83 -19.43 24.43
CA THR A 12 -52.25 -18.18 25.06
C THR A 12 -51.50 -17.96 26.38
N VAL A 13 -50.82 -16.84 26.56
CA VAL A 13 -50.82 -16.12 27.85
C VAL A 13 -50.75 -14.61 27.60
N SER A 14 -51.92 -13.99 27.72
CA SER A 14 -52.11 -12.59 28.09
C SER A 14 -51.77 -12.43 29.58
N LEU A 15 -51.00 -11.41 29.95
CA LEU A 15 -51.24 -10.63 31.16
C LEU A 15 -50.59 -9.24 31.01
N ALA A 16 -51.46 -8.23 31.00
CA ALA A 16 -51.13 -6.82 31.12
C ALA A 16 -50.78 -6.49 32.58
N GLU A 17 -49.76 -5.66 32.81
CA GLU A 17 -49.66 -4.87 34.05
C GLU A 17 -48.86 -3.56 33.84
N THR A 18 -49.65 -2.51 33.61
CA THR A 18 -49.56 -1.16 34.22
C THR A 18 -48.24 -0.36 34.20
N MET A 19 -48.29 0.73 33.44
CA MET A 19 -47.57 2.01 33.59
C MET A 19 -47.32 2.49 35.04
N ARG A 20 -46.18 3.18 35.24
CA ARG A 20 -46.11 4.54 35.85
C ARG A 20 -44.79 5.25 35.52
N PRO A 21 -44.82 6.50 35.01
CA PRO A 21 -43.65 7.38 34.87
C PRO A 21 -43.50 8.27 36.12
N THR A 22 -42.28 8.46 36.63
CA THR A 22 -42.05 9.37 37.76
C THR A 22 -41.49 10.70 37.26
N ALA A 23 -42.24 11.75 37.54
CA ALA A 23 -42.00 13.13 37.12
C ALA A 23 -40.86 13.82 37.88
N ALA A 24 -40.32 14.82 37.20
CA ALA A 24 -39.41 15.89 37.58
C ALA A 24 -39.48 16.42 39.02
N ILE A 25 -38.29 16.75 39.56
CA ILE A 25 -38.13 17.82 40.55
C ILE A 25 -37.19 18.87 39.94
N VAL A 26 -37.75 20.06 39.71
CA VAL A 26 -37.04 21.29 39.35
C VAL A 26 -36.89 22.13 40.61
N ARG A 27 -35.69 22.65 40.90
CA ARG A 27 -35.52 23.92 41.62
C ARG A 27 -34.23 24.65 41.21
N PRO A 28 -34.19 26.00 41.32
CA PRO A 28 -33.54 26.82 40.32
C PRO A 28 -32.38 27.69 40.84
N PHE A 29 -31.67 28.24 39.85
CA PHE A 29 -31.11 29.60 39.76
C PHE A 29 -29.74 29.96 40.37
N MET A 30 -28.98 30.60 39.48
CA MET A 30 -27.99 31.67 39.68
C MET A 30 -26.48 31.35 39.83
N THR A 31 -25.83 31.51 38.68
CA THR A 31 -24.62 32.32 38.44
C THR A 31 -23.30 31.94 39.11
N ARG A 32 -22.34 31.53 38.27
CA ARG A 32 -21.13 32.34 38.01
C ARG A 32 -20.41 31.83 36.76
N CYS A 33 -20.49 32.61 35.68
CA CYS A 33 -19.46 32.58 34.64
C CYS A 33 -18.14 33.04 35.28
N SER A 34 -17.15 32.17 35.27
CA SER A 34 -15.74 32.53 35.45
C SER A 34 -15.03 32.15 34.15
N PRO A 35 -14.31 33.06 33.48
CA PRO A 35 -13.52 32.67 32.33
C PRO A 35 -12.33 31.89 32.88
N ARG A 36 -12.34 30.56 32.71
CA ARG A 36 -11.11 29.78 32.84
C ARG A 36 -10.19 30.25 31.74
N ARG A 37 -9.24 31.08 32.14
CA ARG A 37 -8.06 31.51 31.41
C ARG A 37 -7.49 30.27 30.70
N LEU A 38 -7.68 30.19 29.38
CA LEU A 38 -7.05 29.18 28.54
C LEU A 38 -5.55 29.39 28.68
N ASP A 39 -4.94 28.49 29.43
CA ASP A 39 -3.50 28.38 29.54
C ASP A 39 -2.98 28.12 28.12
N ARG A 40 -2.32 29.14 27.55
CA ARG A 40 -1.57 29.00 26.30
C ARG A 40 -0.38 28.09 26.61
N GLN A 41 -0.63 26.78 26.67
CA GLN A 41 0.42 25.81 26.45
C GLN A 41 0.90 26.00 25.02
N ALA A 42 1.96 26.81 24.91
CA ALA A 42 2.79 26.89 23.75
C ALA A 42 3.24 25.45 23.44
N PHE A 43 2.57 24.83 22.48
CA PHE A 43 3.15 23.75 21.70
C PHE A 43 4.41 24.33 21.07
N ARG A 44 5.52 24.21 21.80
CA ARG A 44 6.85 24.34 21.23
C ARG A 44 6.90 23.29 20.15
N PHE A 45 6.70 23.72 18.91
CA PHE A 45 7.10 22.98 17.72
C PHE A 45 8.60 22.72 17.89
N LEU A 46 8.93 21.56 18.44
CA LEU A 46 10.24 20.98 18.25
C LEU A 46 10.37 20.83 16.74
N PRO A 47 11.38 21.43 16.10
CA PRO A 47 11.64 21.10 14.72
C PRO A 47 11.88 19.59 14.71
N LEU A 48 11.08 18.86 13.93
CA LEU A 48 11.40 17.49 13.56
C LEU A 48 12.74 17.58 12.85
N THR A 49 13.82 17.47 13.61
CA THR A 49 15.13 17.21 13.08
C THR A 49 15.00 15.83 12.48
N ARG A 50 14.67 15.82 11.19
CA ARG A 50 14.55 14.65 10.35
C ARG A 50 15.89 13.96 10.42
N THR A 51 16.03 13.06 11.38
CA THR A 51 17.15 12.15 11.46
C THR A 51 16.95 11.26 10.27
N SER A 52 17.53 11.66 9.14
CA SER A 52 17.71 10.80 8.00
C SER A 52 18.61 9.68 8.49
N ALA A 53 18.01 8.64 9.07
CA ALA A 53 18.69 7.41 9.37
C ALA A 53 19.32 6.96 8.05
N ARG A 54 20.64 7.08 7.95
CA ARG A 54 21.40 6.58 6.81
C ARG A 54 21.22 5.07 6.87
N SER A 55 20.24 4.54 6.14
CA SER A 55 20.16 3.11 5.92
C SER A 55 21.35 2.71 5.04
N ILE A 56 21.77 1.45 5.12
CA ILE A 56 22.83 0.90 4.24
C ILE A 56 22.47 0.99 2.74
N VAL A 57 21.19 1.27 2.43
CA VAL A 57 20.66 1.43 1.06
C VAL A 57 20.48 2.91 0.69
N THR A 58 20.65 3.84 1.63
CA THR A 58 20.53 5.28 1.35
C THR A 58 21.76 5.77 0.56
N LEU A 59 21.51 6.55 -0.48
CA LEU A 59 22.53 7.10 -1.37
C LEU A 59 23.45 8.10 -0.64
N LYS A 60 24.76 7.98 -0.86
CA LYS A 60 25.75 9.02 -0.53
C LYS A 60 25.89 10.00 -1.70
N ASP A 61 25.97 9.45 -2.91
CA ASP A 61 26.04 10.09 -4.22
C ASP A 61 25.14 9.32 -5.21
N HIS A 62 25.01 9.82 -6.44
CA HIS A 62 24.20 9.17 -7.47
C HIS A 62 24.96 9.11 -8.80
N VAL A 63 24.78 8.00 -9.51
CA VAL A 63 25.29 7.82 -10.89
C VAL A 63 24.24 8.27 -11.91
N TYR A 64 22.96 8.13 -11.57
CA TYR A 64 21.83 8.42 -12.44
C TYR A 64 20.61 8.85 -11.62
N PHE A 65 19.74 9.67 -12.21
CA PHE A 65 18.41 9.96 -11.68
C PHE A 65 17.37 9.94 -12.81
N ALA A 66 16.17 9.47 -12.50
CA ALA A 66 15.01 9.54 -13.39
C ALA A 66 13.99 10.53 -12.82
N LYS A 67 13.33 11.28 -13.71
CA LYS A 67 12.24 12.19 -13.36
C LYS A 67 10.96 11.77 -14.06
N ALA A 68 9.85 11.79 -13.33
CA ALA A 68 8.51 11.65 -13.89
C ALA A 68 7.54 12.64 -13.24
N ILE A 69 6.50 13.01 -13.96
CA ILE A 69 5.38 13.82 -13.50
C ILE A 69 4.10 13.05 -13.76
N ALA A 70 3.21 12.99 -12.76
CA ALA A 70 1.87 12.45 -12.88
C ALA A 70 0.85 13.58 -12.71
N GLU A 71 -0.14 13.64 -13.61
CA GLU A 71 -1.18 14.68 -13.66
C GLU A 71 -2.57 14.05 -13.73
N GLY A 72 -3.60 14.84 -13.42
CA GLY A 72 -4.99 14.40 -13.38
C GLY A 72 -5.33 13.62 -12.10
N SER A 73 -6.18 12.60 -12.21
CA SER A 73 -6.69 11.82 -11.06
C SER A 73 -5.78 10.62 -10.71
N GLY A 74 -4.52 10.64 -11.14
CA GLY A 74 -3.53 9.60 -10.86
C GLY A 74 -4.02 8.20 -11.27
N ARG A 75 -4.06 7.27 -10.30
CA ARG A 75 -4.50 5.87 -10.50
C ARG A 75 -5.88 5.74 -11.17
N ILE A 76 -6.79 6.67 -10.92
CA ILE A 76 -8.20 6.55 -11.34
C ILE A 76 -8.40 7.06 -12.79
N GLY A 77 -7.49 7.88 -13.29
CA GLY A 77 -7.62 8.52 -14.60
C GLY A 77 -6.68 9.70 -14.73
N GLY A 78 -5.54 9.49 -15.37
CA GLY A 78 -4.50 10.51 -15.48
C GLY A 78 -3.48 10.21 -16.58
N VAL A 79 -2.38 10.96 -16.55
CA VAL A 79 -1.23 10.76 -17.42
C VAL A 79 0.03 10.79 -16.57
N VAL A 80 0.96 9.88 -16.82
CA VAL A 80 2.32 9.90 -16.28
C VAL A 80 3.32 10.05 -17.41
N ARG A 81 4.26 10.98 -17.25
CA ARG A 81 5.30 11.28 -18.24
C ARG A 81 6.68 11.25 -17.59
N SER A 82 7.63 10.52 -18.17
CA SER A 82 9.04 10.56 -17.80
C SER A 82 9.82 11.55 -18.66
N PHE A 83 10.99 11.95 -18.16
CA PHE A 83 11.90 12.87 -18.83
C PHE A 83 13.29 12.23 -18.90
N GLY A 84 13.89 12.24 -20.08
CA GLY A 84 15.20 11.63 -20.36
C GLY A 84 15.40 11.47 -21.87
N ASP A 85 16.41 10.73 -22.27
CA ASP A 85 16.77 10.53 -23.68
C ASP A 85 15.66 9.85 -24.48
N THR A 86 14.88 8.99 -23.84
CA THR A 86 13.71 8.34 -24.43
C THR A 86 12.54 8.43 -23.44
N PRO A 87 11.75 9.52 -23.50
CA PRO A 87 10.66 9.73 -22.56
C PRO A 87 9.49 8.77 -22.82
N LEU A 88 8.85 8.32 -21.75
CA LEU A 88 7.64 7.51 -21.77
C LEU A 88 6.46 8.39 -21.36
N GLU A 89 5.35 8.30 -22.08
CA GLU A 89 4.09 8.91 -21.69
C GLU A 89 2.98 7.86 -21.73
N LEU A 90 2.31 7.66 -20.60
CA LEU A 90 1.30 6.64 -20.42
C LEU A 90 0.05 7.24 -19.77
N LYS A 91 -1.11 6.89 -20.29
CA LYS A 91 -2.37 7.09 -19.56
C LYS A 91 -2.45 6.11 -18.41
N THR A 92 -3.09 6.52 -17.32
CA THR A 92 -3.34 5.67 -16.16
C THR A 92 -4.83 5.45 -15.94
N SER A 93 -5.22 4.22 -15.61
CA SER A 93 -6.60 3.87 -15.27
C SER A 93 -6.63 2.81 -14.17
N MET A 94 -7.73 2.79 -13.40
CA MET A 94 -7.97 1.72 -12.44
C MET A 94 -8.43 0.47 -13.19
N PRO A 95 -7.92 -0.73 -12.85
CA PRO A 95 -8.30 -1.96 -13.54
C PRO A 95 -9.76 -2.34 -13.27
N ARG A 96 -10.36 -3.10 -14.19
CA ARG A 96 -11.77 -3.54 -14.09
C ARG A 96 -12.07 -4.31 -12.82
N VAL A 97 -11.16 -5.19 -12.40
CA VAL A 97 -11.30 -5.98 -11.17
C VAL A 97 -11.34 -5.12 -9.90
N ALA A 98 -10.83 -3.89 -9.96
CA ALA A 98 -10.87 -2.91 -8.87
C ALA A 98 -11.97 -1.84 -9.07
N GLY A 99 -12.90 -2.04 -10.00
CA GLY A 99 -14.03 -1.12 -10.25
C GLY A 99 -13.74 0.03 -11.22
N GLY A 100 -12.60 0.01 -11.92
CA GLY A 100 -12.27 1.01 -12.93
C GLY A 100 -12.60 0.60 -14.37
N LYS A 101 -12.20 1.43 -15.34
CA LYS A 101 -12.41 1.16 -16.78
C LYS A 101 -11.46 0.08 -17.32
N GLY A 102 -10.25 0.00 -16.77
CA GLY A 102 -9.19 -0.92 -17.23
C GLY A 102 -8.84 -0.73 -18.72
N ASP A 103 -8.76 0.52 -19.16
CA ASP A 103 -8.48 0.94 -20.54
C ASP A 103 -7.09 1.60 -20.71
N ALA A 104 -6.32 1.69 -19.62
CA ALA A 104 -4.94 2.18 -19.62
C ALA A 104 -4.10 1.49 -18.51
N ALA A 105 -2.79 1.76 -18.50
CA ALA A 105 -1.86 1.17 -17.54
C ALA A 105 -2.20 1.55 -16.09
N ASN A 106 -1.66 0.80 -15.12
CA ASN A 106 -1.77 1.13 -13.70
C ASN A 106 -0.41 1.11 -12.98
N PRO A 107 -0.30 1.75 -11.80
CA PRO A 107 0.96 1.79 -11.06
C PRO A 107 1.55 0.41 -10.73
N GLU A 108 0.73 -0.61 -10.47
CA GLU A 108 1.20 -1.97 -10.15
C GLU A 108 1.85 -2.64 -11.36
N GLU A 109 1.27 -2.48 -12.55
CA GLU A 109 1.87 -2.98 -13.80
C GLU A 109 3.22 -2.31 -14.06
N LEU A 110 3.30 -0.99 -13.91
CA LEU A 110 4.56 -0.26 -14.09
C LEU A 110 5.61 -0.70 -13.07
N PHE A 111 5.21 -0.91 -11.82
CA PHE A 111 6.11 -1.39 -10.79
C PHE A 111 6.54 -2.84 -11.00
N SER A 112 5.64 -3.71 -11.46
CA SER A 112 5.95 -5.09 -11.85
C SER A 112 7.01 -5.13 -12.96
N MET A 113 6.85 -4.33 -14.01
CA MET A 113 7.83 -4.21 -15.10
C MET A 113 9.19 -3.73 -14.59
N ALA A 114 9.20 -2.68 -13.77
CA ALA A 114 10.43 -2.14 -13.19
C ALA A 114 11.16 -3.16 -12.32
N TYR A 115 10.41 -3.88 -11.48
CA TYR A 115 10.95 -4.92 -10.61
C TYR A 115 11.54 -6.07 -11.43
N ALA A 116 10.78 -6.63 -12.37
CA ALA A 116 11.22 -7.74 -13.20
C ALA A 116 12.52 -7.41 -13.95
N SER A 117 12.59 -6.21 -14.54
CA SER A 117 13.78 -5.74 -15.26
C SER A 117 15.01 -5.62 -14.34
N CYS A 118 14.85 -5.01 -13.16
CA CYS A 118 15.97 -4.86 -12.23
C CYS A 118 16.44 -6.19 -11.65
N PHE A 119 15.51 -7.09 -11.32
CA PHE A 119 15.85 -8.40 -10.81
C PHE A 119 16.57 -9.25 -11.87
N LEU A 120 16.14 -9.21 -13.13
CA LEU A 120 16.82 -9.91 -14.24
C LEU A 120 18.26 -9.43 -14.39
N GLY A 121 18.50 -8.12 -14.35
CA GLY A 121 19.86 -7.58 -14.41
C GLY A 121 20.73 -8.01 -13.22
N SER A 122 20.14 -8.12 -12.04
CA SER A 122 20.84 -8.60 -10.83
C SER A 122 21.19 -10.09 -10.95
N LEU A 123 20.26 -10.90 -11.47
CA LEU A 123 20.47 -12.32 -11.75
C LEU A 123 21.60 -12.52 -12.76
N GLN A 124 21.58 -11.78 -13.88
CA GLN A 124 22.64 -11.81 -14.89
C GLN A 124 24.00 -11.46 -14.30
N LEU A 125 24.06 -10.44 -13.44
CA LEU A 125 25.30 -10.05 -12.78
C LEU A 125 25.83 -11.14 -11.84
N MET A 126 24.97 -11.78 -11.04
CA MET A 126 25.39 -12.85 -10.14
C MET A 126 25.80 -14.10 -10.90
N ALA A 127 25.05 -14.50 -11.92
CA ALA A 127 25.39 -15.62 -12.79
C ALA A 127 26.75 -15.41 -13.47
N ALA A 128 27.03 -14.19 -13.97
CA ALA A 128 28.34 -13.87 -14.54
C ALA A 128 29.48 -13.99 -13.51
N ARG A 129 29.26 -13.56 -12.26
CA ARG A 129 30.25 -13.71 -11.17
C ARG A 129 30.49 -15.16 -10.77
N ALA A 130 29.47 -16.01 -10.91
CA ALA A 130 29.57 -17.45 -10.70
C ALA A 130 30.17 -18.20 -11.91
N GLY A 131 30.52 -17.51 -13.00
CA GLY A 131 31.03 -18.14 -14.22
C GLY A 131 29.97 -18.84 -15.06
N GLN A 132 28.67 -18.60 -14.79
CA GLN A 132 27.53 -19.24 -15.44
C GLN A 132 26.73 -18.26 -16.30
N LYS A 133 27.42 -17.41 -17.08
CA LYS A 133 26.78 -16.33 -17.86
C LYS A 133 25.69 -16.86 -18.82
N GLU A 134 25.89 -18.04 -19.39
CA GLU A 134 24.98 -18.69 -20.34
C GLU A 134 23.59 -18.99 -19.77
N LEU A 135 23.48 -19.23 -18.45
CA LEU A 135 22.19 -19.43 -17.78
C LEU A 135 21.32 -18.18 -17.86
N SER A 136 21.97 -17.02 -17.81
CA SER A 136 21.28 -15.73 -17.70
C SER A 136 20.68 -15.23 -19.02
N GLU A 137 21.10 -15.81 -20.15
CA GLU A 137 20.57 -15.47 -21.49
C GLU A 137 19.18 -16.06 -21.73
N ARG A 138 18.84 -17.15 -21.04
CA ARG A 138 17.53 -17.81 -21.12
C ARG A 138 16.60 -17.42 -19.97
N ALA A 139 17.11 -16.67 -19.00
CA ALA A 139 16.38 -16.32 -17.80
C ALA A 139 15.20 -15.37 -18.10
N LYS A 140 14.03 -15.67 -17.53
CA LYS A 140 12.89 -14.75 -17.51
C LYS A 140 12.42 -14.54 -16.09
N ILE A 141 12.09 -13.29 -15.77
CA ILE A 141 11.59 -12.91 -14.46
C ILE A 141 10.11 -12.58 -14.56
N HIS A 142 9.33 -13.24 -13.70
CA HIS A 142 7.89 -13.06 -13.57
C HIS A 142 7.62 -12.31 -12.27
N ALA A 143 7.41 -11.00 -12.33
CA ALA A 143 7.08 -10.19 -11.15
C ALA A 143 5.57 -9.97 -11.06
N LYS A 144 4.94 -10.42 -9.98
CA LYS A 144 3.53 -10.13 -9.68
C LYS A 144 3.48 -9.13 -8.53
N VAL A 145 2.76 -8.03 -8.75
CA VAL A 145 2.55 -6.99 -7.74
C VAL A 145 1.09 -7.01 -7.34
N PHE A 146 0.85 -7.17 -6.04
CA PHE A 146 -0.46 -7.25 -5.44
C PHE A 146 -0.68 -6.01 -4.59
N LEU A 147 -1.79 -5.31 -4.85
CA LEU A 147 -2.29 -4.23 -4.01
C LEU A 147 -3.52 -4.74 -3.26
N GLY A 148 -3.52 -4.64 -1.94
CA GLY A 148 -4.61 -5.17 -1.11
C GLY A 148 -4.56 -4.65 0.32
N HIS A 149 -5.38 -5.20 1.19
CA HIS A 149 -5.33 -4.86 2.63
C HIS A 149 -4.08 -5.48 3.27
N PRO A 150 -3.41 -4.76 4.18
CA PRO A 150 -2.28 -5.31 4.93
C PRO A 150 -2.72 -6.47 5.82
N GLU A 151 -1.78 -7.38 6.11
CA GLU A 151 -2.01 -8.49 7.06
C GLU A 151 -2.20 -8.00 8.49
N ASP A 152 -1.50 -6.92 8.85
CA ASP A 152 -1.70 -6.22 10.11
C ASP A 152 -2.98 -5.37 10.03
N ALA A 153 -4.05 -5.86 10.66
CA ALA A 153 -5.35 -5.21 10.70
C ALA A 153 -5.34 -3.84 11.42
N SER A 154 -4.27 -3.49 12.13
CA SER A 154 -4.12 -2.15 12.74
C SER A 154 -3.65 -1.09 11.74
N LEU A 155 -3.11 -1.49 10.59
CA LEU A 155 -2.67 -0.57 9.55
C LEU A 155 -3.86 -0.15 8.67
N GLU A 156 -4.16 1.14 8.69
CA GLU A 156 -5.15 1.72 7.78
C GLU A 156 -4.62 1.80 6.33
N GLY A 157 -5.51 1.59 5.35
CA GLY A 157 -5.19 1.75 3.93
C GLY A 157 -4.79 0.45 3.22
N LEU A 158 -3.99 0.58 2.16
CA LEU A 158 -3.58 -0.53 1.31
C LEU A 158 -2.09 -0.83 1.51
N GLY A 159 -1.77 -2.13 1.52
CA GLY A 159 -0.43 -2.69 1.46
C GLY A 159 -0.07 -3.17 0.05
N LEU A 160 1.22 -3.49 -0.11
CA LEU A 160 1.79 -4.01 -1.33
C LEU A 160 2.49 -5.34 -1.03
N ARG A 161 2.29 -6.35 -1.87
CA ARG A 161 3.00 -7.63 -1.82
C ARG A 161 3.57 -7.94 -3.19
N ILE A 162 4.80 -8.47 -3.25
CA ILE A 162 5.47 -8.79 -4.51
C ILE A 162 5.87 -10.25 -4.48
N GLU A 163 5.53 -10.98 -5.55
CA GLU A 163 6.06 -12.31 -5.84
C GLU A 163 6.97 -12.25 -7.05
N VAL A 164 8.11 -12.94 -6.99
CA VAL A 164 9.07 -13.03 -8.10
C VAL A 164 9.30 -14.49 -8.42
N GLY A 165 8.96 -14.88 -9.65
CA GLY A 165 9.29 -16.18 -10.22
C GLY A 165 10.48 -16.06 -11.17
N VAL A 166 11.36 -17.06 -11.15
CA VAL A 166 12.51 -17.18 -12.05
C VAL A 166 12.30 -18.38 -12.95
N GLU A 167 12.37 -18.19 -14.26
CA GLU A 167 12.28 -19.25 -15.28
C GLU A 167 13.63 -19.38 -15.99
N GLY A 168 14.10 -20.60 -16.21
CA GLY A 168 15.32 -20.90 -16.98
C GLY A 168 16.62 -20.91 -16.17
N VAL A 169 16.55 -20.69 -14.86
CA VAL A 169 17.68 -20.80 -13.92
C VAL A 169 17.20 -21.58 -12.70
N ASP A 170 17.84 -22.70 -12.41
CA ASP A 170 17.48 -23.60 -11.30
C ASP A 170 18.50 -23.53 -10.13
N ASP A 171 19.49 -22.63 -10.23
CA ASP A 171 20.51 -22.42 -9.19
C ASP A 171 19.98 -21.45 -8.11
N ASP A 172 19.55 -22.02 -6.98
CA ASP A 172 19.00 -21.28 -5.83
C ASP A 172 20.01 -20.32 -5.19
N GLU A 173 21.31 -20.61 -5.25
CA GLU A 173 22.35 -19.73 -4.69
C GLU A 173 22.45 -18.45 -5.52
N ILE A 174 22.43 -18.59 -6.85
CA ILE A 174 22.43 -17.44 -7.77
C ILE A 174 21.14 -16.62 -7.63
N ILE A 175 19.98 -17.29 -7.53
CA ILE A 175 18.69 -16.61 -7.34
C ILE A 175 18.68 -15.83 -6.01
N SER A 176 19.15 -16.44 -4.94
CA SER A 176 19.25 -15.80 -3.62
C SER A 176 20.23 -14.62 -3.64
N ALA A 177 21.38 -14.78 -4.28
CA ALA A 177 22.35 -13.70 -4.47
C ALA A 177 21.76 -12.55 -5.32
N ALA A 178 20.94 -12.87 -6.32
CA ALA A 178 20.25 -11.88 -7.14
C ALA A 178 19.24 -11.08 -6.32
N HIS A 179 18.43 -11.74 -5.49
CA HIS A 179 17.50 -11.07 -4.58
C HIS A 179 18.23 -10.14 -3.60
N ASN A 180 19.35 -10.59 -3.03
CA ASN A 180 20.16 -9.81 -2.09
C ASN A 180 20.89 -8.62 -2.74
N SER A 181 21.15 -8.69 -4.05
CA SER A 181 21.83 -7.62 -4.80
C SER A 181 20.87 -6.66 -5.50
N CYS A 182 19.65 -7.10 -5.83
CA CYS A 182 18.64 -6.29 -6.51
C CYS A 182 18.27 -5.04 -5.71
N VAL A 183 18.38 -3.88 -6.36
CA VAL A 183 18.17 -2.57 -5.71
C VAL A 183 16.74 -2.45 -5.19
N TYR A 184 15.74 -2.92 -5.94
CA TYR A 184 14.33 -2.89 -5.51
C TYR A 184 14.06 -3.84 -4.34
N SER A 185 14.58 -5.07 -4.38
CA SER A 185 14.45 -6.02 -3.27
C SER A 185 15.09 -5.48 -1.99
N ARG A 186 16.29 -4.90 -2.08
CA ARG A 186 16.96 -4.26 -0.95
C ARG A 186 16.17 -3.08 -0.40
N ALA A 187 15.65 -2.21 -1.27
CA ALA A 187 14.86 -1.05 -0.85
C ALA A 187 13.59 -1.45 -0.07
N LEU A 188 12.93 -2.53 -0.47
CA LEU A 188 11.73 -3.02 0.21
C LEU A 188 12.03 -3.76 1.52
N THR A 189 13.20 -4.38 1.64
CA THR A 189 13.59 -5.15 2.84
C THR A 189 14.25 -4.27 3.90
N GLN A 190 15.10 -3.33 3.47
CA GLN A 190 15.97 -2.54 4.35
C GLN A 190 15.52 -1.07 4.43
N GLY A 191 14.59 -0.67 3.58
CA GLY A 191 14.14 0.72 3.43
C GLY A 191 15.01 1.54 2.49
N CYS A 192 14.52 2.71 2.11
CA CYS A 192 15.25 3.73 1.37
C CYS A 192 14.83 5.12 1.84
N GLN A 193 15.64 6.15 1.55
CA GLN A 193 15.29 7.51 1.91
C GLN A 193 14.26 8.07 0.94
N VAL A 194 13.08 8.44 1.46
CA VAL A 194 12.03 9.13 0.71
C VAL A 194 11.79 10.50 1.32
N SER A 195 11.88 11.57 0.50
CA SER A 195 11.60 12.95 0.90
C SER A 195 10.44 13.54 0.13
N VAL A 196 9.45 14.07 0.83
CA VAL A 196 8.37 14.87 0.24
C VAL A 196 8.70 16.34 0.45
N VAL A 197 8.77 17.09 -0.64
CA VAL A 197 9.03 18.54 -0.64
C VAL A 197 7.96 19.23 -1.48
N LYS A 198 7.60 20.46 -1.09
CA LYS A 198 6.74 21.31 -1.91
C LYS A 198 7.58 21.90 -3.04
N VAL A 199 7.10 21.76 -4.27
CA VAL A 199 7.68 22.35 -5.49
C VAL A 199 6.96 23.63 -5.82
#